data_AF-A0A969Z486-F1
#
_entry.id   AF-A0A969Z486-F1
#
_cell.length_a   1.000
_cell.length_b   1.000
_cell.length_c   1.000
_cell.angle_alpha   90.00
_cell.angle_beta   90.00
_cell.angle_gamma   90.00
#
_symmetry.space_group_name_H-M   'P 1'
#
loop_
_entity.id
_entity.type
_entity.pdbx_description
1 polymer ?
#
loop_
_entity_poly.entity_id
_entity_poly.type
_entity_poly.pdbx_seq_one_letter_code
_entity_poly.pdbx_strand_id
1 'polypeptide(L)'
;MKRKVLVILVAMLASLVSIPVGESDFRITLGIVVMAVAIQVFNFKKVIPFSVWTGLFVCLARVAYVATIGTDLSPALIGSYFLEIAFYVGYGLIYHFAILYNRSKTPIPLVLSLVLCDFGGNSLEYLLRFFYMSEVWSDTSLVTLLLAAVSRSIMIILLTWLLQQFVFKAEQKQEESQSSEEGQTL
;
A
#
# COMPACT_ATOMS: atom_id res chain seq x y z
N MET A 1 7.37 -5.22 16.75
CA MET A 1 6.43 -6.19 16.13
C MET A 1 4.98 -5.72 16.21
N LYS A 2 4.46 -5.31 17.38
CA LYS A 2 3.07 -4.86 17.59
C LYS A 2 2.57 -3.86 16.52
N ARG A 3 3.33 -2.80 16.23
CA ARG A 3 2.98 -1.79 15.20
C ARG A 3 2.83 -2.38 13.79
N LYS A 4 3.68 -3.33 13.39
CA LYS A 4 3.61 -3.95 12.04
C LYS A 4 2.36 -4.80 11.89
N VAL A 5 2.04 -5.60 12.90
CA VAL A 5 0.85 -6.45 12.90
C VAL A 5 -0.41 -5.59 12.83
N LEU A 6 -0.48 -4.53 13.66
CA LEU A 6 -1.59 -3.60 13.64
C LEU A 6 -1.77 -2.96 12.25
N VAL A 7 -0.68 -2.50 11.63
CA VAL A 7 -0.76 -1.93 10.28
C VAL A 7 -1.24 -2.96 9.25
N ILE A 8 -0.78 -4.22 9.33
CA ILE A 8 -1.26 -5.28 8.43
C ILE A 8 -2.76 -5.49 8.59
N LEU A 9 -3.27 -5.50 9.83
CA LEU A 9 -4.71 -5.59 10.10
C LEU A 9 -5.48 -4.39 9.56
N VAL A 10 -4.98 -3.17 9.75
CA VAL A 10 -5.63 -1.97 9.17
C VAL A 10 -5.59 -2.02 7.65
N ALA A 11 -4.48 -2.43 7.04
CA ALA A 11 -4.33 -2.56 5.59
C ALA A 11 -5.28 -3.63 5.03
N MET A 12 -5.46 -4.76 5.72
CA MET A 12 -6.38 -5.82 5.28
C MET A 12 -7.82 -5.30 5.26
N LEU A 13 -8.25 -4.57 6.29
CA LEU A 13 -9.60 -4.02 6.37
C LEU A 13 -9.79 -2.90 5.35
N ALA A 14 -8.82 -2.00 5.24
CA ALA A 14 -8.83 -0.94 4.24
C ALA A 14 -8.87 -1.49 2.81
N SER A 15 -8.26 -2.66 2.56
CA SER A 15 -8.29 -3.29 1.24
C SER A 15 -9.70 -3.69 0.77
N LEU A 16 -10.66 -3.86 1.69
CA LEU A 16 -12.06 -4.15 1.33
C LEU A 16 -12.73 -2.93 0.68
N VAL A 17 -12.24 -1.73 0.98
CA VAL A 17 -12.62 -0.50 0.28
C VAL A 17 -11.82 -0.45 -1.01
N SER A 18 -12.47 -0.82 -2.12
CA SER A 18 -11.91 -0.76 -3.46
C SER A 18 -12.77 0.09 -4.37
N ILE A 19 -12.15 1.05 -5.05
CA ILE A 19 -12.82 1.92 -6.02
C ILE A 19 -12.48 1.38 -7.43
N PRO A 20 -13.48 0.96 -8.22
CA PRO A 20 -13.24 0.55 -9.61
C PRO A 20 -12.80 1.77 -10.43
N VAL A 21 -11.86 1.57 -11.36
CA VAL A 21 -11.36 2.64 -12.24
C VAL A 21 -11.69 2.32 -13.69
N GLY A 22 -12.57 3.13 -14.29
CA GLY A 22 -13.06 2.91 -15.65
C GLY A 22 -13.95 1.66 -15.76
N GLU A 23 -14.03 1.09 -16.96
CA GLU A 23 -14.77 -0.15 -17.23
C GLU A 23 -13.90 -1.42 -17.08
N SER A 24 -12.62 -1.26 -16.76
CA SER A 24 -11.71 -2.39 -16.52
C SER A 24 -11.89 -3.00 -15.14
N ASP A 25 -11.45 -4.25 -14.97
CA ASP A 25 -11.41 -4.95 -13.67
C ASP A 25 -10.34 -4.39 -12.71
N PHE A 26 -9.71 -3.27 -13.08
CA PHE A 26 -8.71 -2.56 -12.31
C PHE A 26 -9.34 -1.79 -11.14
N ARG A 27 -8.78 -1.98 -9.93
CA ARG A 27 -9.30 -1.39 -8.69
C ARG A 27 -8.22 -0.66 -7.92
N ILE A 28 -8.51 0.58 -7.52
CA ILE A 28 -7.71 1.28 -6.52
C ILE A 28 -8.12 0.76 -5.14
N THR A 29 -7.17 0.18 -4.42
CA THR A 29 -7.39 -0.42 -3.10
C THR A 29 -6.77 0.46 -2.02
N LEU A 30 -7.47 0.68 -0.91
CA LEU A 30 -6.87 1.48 0.18
C LEU A 30 -5.79 0.70 0.97
N GLY A 31 -5.76 -0.62 0.85
CA GLY A 31 -4.77 -1.45 1.54
C GLY A 31 -3.32 -1.09 1.20
N ILE A 32 -3.02 -0.81 -0.08
CA ILE A 32 -1.67 -0.41 -0.50
C ILE A 32 -1.33 0.99 0.00
N VAL A 33 -2.31 1.89 0.01
CA VAL A 33 -2.15 3.24 0.53
C VAL A 33 -1.76 3.19 2.01
N VAL A 34 -2.47 2.39 2.82
CA VAL A 34 -2.14 2.17 4.23
C VAL A 34 -0.74 1.59 4.40
N MET A 35 -0.37 0.58 3.60
CA MET A 35 0.97 -0.01 3.66
C MET A 35 2.06 1.04 3.36
N ALA A 36 1.92 1.80 2.27
CA ALA A 36 2.91 2.78 1.84
C ALA A 36 3.05 3.93 2.84
N VAL A 37 1.93 4.48 3.33
CA VAL A 37 1.92 5.51 4.38
C VAL A 37 2.59 4.99 5.65
N ALA A 38 2.28 3.76 6.08
CA ALA A 38 2.88 3.19 7.28
C ALA A 38 4.38 2.94 7.16
N ILE A 39 4.89 2.56 5.97
CA ILE A 39 6.32 2.42 5.74
C ILE A 39 7.02 3.77 5.93
N GLN A 40 6.44 4.86 5.41
CA GLN A 40 6.98 6.22 5.53
C GLN A 40 6.92 6.74 6.98
N VAL A 41 5.75 6.62 7.61
CA VAL A 41 5.49 7.15 8.95
C VAL A 41 6.29 6.39 10.01
N PHE A 42 6.30 5.06 9.97
CA PHE A 42 6.96 4.24 10.98
C PHE A 42 8.40 3.83 10.61
N ASN A 43 8.92 4.29 9.47
CA ASN A 43 10.28 4.04 9.00
C ASN A 43 10.70 2.57 9.06
N PHE A 44 9.85 1.67 8.55
CA PHE A 44 10.12 0.23 8.59
C PHE A 44 11.32 -0.14 7.71
N LYS A 45 12.43 -0.59 8.33
CA LYS A 45 13.65 -1.00 7.58
C LYS A 45 13.48 -2.27 6.73
N LYS A 46 12.67 -3.23 7.21
CA LYS A 46 12.42 -4.51 6.53
C LYS A 46 11.13 -4.42 5.70
N VAL A 47 11.19 -3.68 4.59
CA VAL A 47 10.02 -3.41 3.73
C VAL A 47 9.57 -4.65 2.98
N ILE A 48 10.49 -5.37 2.32
CA ILE A 48 10.16 -6.56 1.52
C ILE A 48 9.33 -7.60 2.31
N PRO A 49 9.79 -8.13 3.47
CA PRO A 49 8.99 -9.11 4.20
C PRO A 49 7.69 -8.50 4.73
N PHE A 50 7.67 -7.20 5.05
CA PHE A 50 6.45 -6.52 5.48
C PHE A 50 5.41 -6.45 4.35
N SER A 51 5.85 -6.15 3.13
CA SER A 51 4.98 -6.12 1.94
C SER A 51 4.47 -7.51 1.56
N VAL A 52 5.29 -8.56 1.68
CA VAL A 52 4.85 -9.96 1.48
C VAL A 52 3.73 -10.31 2.45
N TRP A 53 3.92 -10.08 3.75
CA TRP A 53 2.90 -10.37 4.76
C TRP A 53 1.64 -9.53 4.52
N THR A 54 1.79 -8.25 4.22
CA THR A 54 0.64 -7.37 3.96
C THR A 54 -0.17 -7.86 2.77
N GLY A 55 0.47 -8.18 1.64
CA GLY A 55 -0.20 -8.70 0.45
C GLY A 55 -0.92 -10.03 0.73
N LEU A 56 -0.28 -10.95 1.46
CA LEU A 56 -0.90 -12.22 1.84
C LEU A 56 -2.18 -12.02 2.68
N PHE A 57 -2.12 -11.20 3.73
CA PHE A 57 -3.28 -10.95 4.59
C PHE A 57 -4.40 -10.18 3.87
N VAL A 58 -4.06 -9.27 2.95
CA VAL A 58 -5.02 -8.59 2.08
C VAL A 58 -5.74 -9.60 1.17
N CYS A 59 -4.99 -10.49 0.51
CA CYS A 59 -5.57 -11.54 -0.34
C CYS A 59 -6.52 -12.44 0.48
N LEU A 60 -6.08 -12.90 1.65
CA LEU A 60 -6.91 -13.73 2.53
C LEU A 60 -8.19 -12.99 2.97
N ALA A 61 -8.08 -11.71 3.32
CA ALA A 61 -9.23 -10.89 3.71
C ALA A 61 -10.26 -10.78 2.57
N ARG A 62 -9.80 -10.59 1.33
CA ARG A 62 -10.67 -10.47 0.15
C ARG A 62 -11.38 -11.77 -0.18
N VAL A 63 -10.64 -12.88 -0.18
CA VAL A 63 -11.23 -14.21 -0.37
C VAL A 63 -12.27 -14.50 0.72
N ALA A 64 -11.95 -14.22 1.99
CA ALA A 64 -12.89 -14.40 3.09
C ALA A 64 -14.13 -13.50 2.94
N TYR A 65 -13.95 -12.24 2.54
CA TYR A 65 -15.05 -11.31 2.33
C TYR A 65 -16.01 -11.78 1.22
N VAL A 66 -15.48 -12.22 0.08
CA VAL A 66 -16.30 -12.76 -1.01
C VAL A 66 -17.04 -14.03 -0.58
N ALA A 67 -16.38 -14.89 0.19
CA ALA A 67 -17.00 -16.10 0.75
C ALA A 67 -18.16 -15.79 1.70
N THR A 68 -18.06 -14.72 2.50
CA THR A 68 -19.10 -14.38 3.50
C THR A 68 -20.31 -13.66 2.88
N ILE A 69 -20.12 -12.91 1.80
CA ILE A 69 -21.23 -12.25 1.09
C ILE A 69 -21.96 -13.19 0.10
N GLY A 70 -21.57 -14.47 0.03
CA GLY A 70 -22.23 -15.48 -0.79
C GLY A 70 -22.00 -15.33 -2.30
N THR A 71 -20.93 -14.66 -2.71
CA THR A 71 -20.53 -14.59 -4.13
C THR A 71 -19.76 -15.85 -4.51
N ASP A 72 -20.03 -16.40 -5.69
CA ASP A 72 -19.38 -17.62 -6.17
C ASP A 72 -17.85 -17.43 -6.29
N LEU A 73 -17.11 -18.25 -5.55
CA LEU A 73 -15.66 -18.30 -5.57
C LEU A 73 -15.16 -19.04 -6.80
N SER A 74 -15.13 -18.36 -7.95
CA SER A 74 -14.55 -18.93 -9.16
C SER A 74 -13.01 -19.02 -9.04
N PRO A 75 -12.38 -20.03 -9.67
CA PRO A 75 -10.92 -20.12 -9.72
C PRO A 75 -10.26 -18.87 -10.32
N ALA A 76 -10.93 -18.23 -11.30
CA ALA A 76 -10.46 -16.99 -11.92
C ALA A 76 -10.44 -15.82 -10.93
N LEU A 77 -11.47 -15.70 -10.09
CA LEU A 77 -11.56 -14.64 -9.08
C LEU A 77 -10.49 -14.81 -7.99
N ILE A 78 -10.32 -16.04 -7.50
CA ILE A 78 -9.27 -16.37 -6.52
C ILE A 78 -7.88 -16.11 -7.12
N GLY A 79 -7.66 -16.51 -8.37
CA GLY A 79 -6.42 -16.23 -9.11
C GLY A 79 -6.13 -14.73 -9.20
N SER A 80 -7.16 -13.91 -9.48
CA SER A 80 -7.02 -12.45 -9.52
C SER A 80 -6.56 -11.88 -8.17
N TYR A 81 -7.13 -12.32 -7.05
CA TYR A 81 -6.70 -11.87 -5.71
C TYR A 81 -5.31 -12.37 -5.32
N PHE A 82 -4.94 -13.59 -5.74
CA PHE A 82 -3.61 -14.11 -5.50
C PHE A 82 -2.53 -13.28 -6.23
N LEU A 83 -2.83 -12.83 -7.45
CA LEU A 83 -1.92 -12.00 -8.24
C LEU A 83 -1.73 -10.60 -7.63
N GLU A 84 -2.68 -10.10 -6.85
CA GLU A 84 -2.48 -8.87 -6.06
C GLU A 84 -1.32 -9.00 -5.05
N ILE A 85 -1.01 -10.21 -4.57
CA ILE A 85 0.17 -10.40 -3.69
C ILE A 85 1.44 -9.95 -4.41
N ALA A 86 1.56 -10.25 -5.70
CA ALA A 86 2.69 -9.82 -6.50
C ALA A 86 2.76 -8.30 -6.64
N PHE A 87 1.62 -7.62 -6.74
CA PHE A 87 1.57 -6.15 -6.71
C PHE A 87 2.18 -5.59 -5.42
N TYR A 88 1.76 -6.09 -4.25
CA TYR A 88 2.29 -5.63 -2.96
C TYR A 88 3.79 -5.91 -2.83
N VAL A 89 4.23 -7.09 -3.26
CA VAL A 89 5.65 -7.48 -3.23
C VAL A 89 6.48 -6.61 -4.18
N GLY A 90 6.02 -6.41 -5.42
CA GLY A 90 6.67 -5.56 -6.41
C GLY A 90 6.79 -4.11 -5.94
N TYR A 91 5.72 -3.57 -5.35
CA TYR A 91 5.73 -2.26 -4.72
C TYR A 91 6.80 -2.17 -3.62
N GLY A 92 6.80 -3.14 -2.69
CA GLY A 92 7.78 -3.18 -1.59
C GLY A 92 9.23 -3.34 -2.06
N LEU A 93 9.44 -4.10 -3.13
CA LEU A 93 10.75 -4.30 -3.74
C LEU A 93 11.29 -2.99 -4.33
N ILE A 94 10.50 -2.31 -5.16
CA ILE A 94 10.89 -1.04 -5.76
C ILE A 94 11.06 0.02 -4.69
N TYR A 95 10.17 0.08 -3.69
CA TYR A 95 10.32 0.98 -2.56
C TYR A 95 11.66 0.78 -1.84
N HIS A 96 12.04 -0.47 -1.60
CA HIS A 96 13.30 -0.79 -0.95
C HIS A 96 14.51 -0.25 -1.73
N PHE A 97 14.55 -0.43 -3.05
CA PHE A 97 15.69 0.03 -3.85
C PHE A 97 15.65 1.53 -4.18
N ALA A 98 14.50 2.05 -4.59
CA ALA A 98 14.34 3.43 -5.05
C ALA A 98 14.35 4.46 -3.92
N ILE A 99 13.92 4.07 -2.71
CA ILE A 99 13.77 4.99 -1.57
C ILE A 99 14.76 4.62 -0.45
N LEU A 100 14.76 3.39 0.05
CA LEU A 100 15.57 3.05 1.23
C LEU A 100 17.06 2.84 0.94
N TYR A 101 17.37 2.19 -0.18
CA TYR A 101 18.75 1.89 -0.56
C TYR A 101 19.37 2.97 -1.45
N ASN A 102 18.59 3.98 -1.84
CA ASN A 102 19.08 5.04 -2.70
C ASN A 102 20.08 5.93 -1.95
N ARG A 103 21.36 5.79 -2.29
CA ARG A 103 22.48 6.61 -1.78
C ARG A 103 22.94 7.66 -2.80
N SER A 104 22.14 7.93 -3.84
CA SER A 104 22.48 8.93 -4.86
C SER A 104 22.68 10.31 -4.23
N LYS A 105 23.64 11.06 -4.76
CA LYS A 105 23.84 12.48 -4.41
C LYS A 105 22.61 13.34 -4.75
N THR A 106 21.84 12.92 -5.76
CA THR A 106 20.58 13.53 -6.17
C THR A 106 19.45 12.51 -5.97
N PRO A 107 18.74 12.56 -4.83
CA PRO A 107 17.63 11.64 -4.58
C PRO A 107 16.46 11.94 -5.52
N ILE A 108 15.76 10.90 -5.95
CA ILE A 108 14.54 11.02 -6.73
C ILE A 108 13.47 11.67 -5.83
N PRO A 109 12.67 12.63 -6.33
CA PRO A 109 11.56 13.20 -5.56
C PRO A 109 10.61 12.10 -5.08
N LEU A 110 10.15 12.19 -3.83
CA LEU A 110 9.31 11.15 -3.22
C LEU A 110 8.10 10.79 -4.08
N VAL A 111 7.44 11.79 -4.68
CA VAL A 111 6.29 11.58 -5.58
C VAL A 111 6.64 10.67 -6.74
N LEU A 112 7.78 10.93 -7.39
CA LEU A 112 8.23 10.14 -8.54
C LEU A 112 8.63 8.73 -8.10
N SER A 113 9.28 8.58 -6.93
CA SER A 113 9.57 7.27 -6.36
C SER A 113 8.30 6.47 -6.08
N LEU A 114 7.24 7.09 -5.55
CA LEU A 114 5.95 6.43 -5.29
C LEU A 114 5.26 6.00 -6.58
N VAL A 115 5.26 6.86 -7.60
CA VAL A 115 4.74 6.53 -8.94
C VAL A 115 5.50 5.35 -9.53
N LEU A 116 6.84 5.30 -9.39
CA LEU A 116 7.64 4.16 -9.84
C LEU A 116 7.33 2.88 -9.06
N CYS A 117 7.13 2.96 -7.74
CA CYS A 117 6.73 1.82 -6.93
C CYS A 117 5.39 1.26 -7.39
N ASP A 118 4.44 2.14 -7.66
CA ASP A 118 3.11 1.74 -8.10
C ASP A 118 3.16 1.17 -9.52
N PHE A 119 3.78 1.89 -10.46
CA PHE A 119 3.95 1.43 -11.83
C PHE A 119 4.61 0.06 -11.90
N GLY A 120 5.71 -0.16 -11.18
CA GLY A 120 6.39 -1.45 -11.24
C GLY A 120 5.71 -2.55 -10.44
N GLY A 121 4.98 -2.23 -9.37
CA GLY A 121 4.07 -3.17 -8.70
C GLY A 121 2.99 -3.67 -9.67
N ASN A 122 2.28 -2.75 -10.34
CA ASN A 122 1.22 -3.14 -11.29
C ASN A 122 1.81 -3.83 -12.53
N SER A 123 3.01 -3.44 -12.96
CA SER A 123 3.70 -4.10 -14.09
C SER A 123 4.05 -5.56 -13.75
N LEU A 124 4.48 -5.84 -12.52
CA LEU A 124 4.75 -7.21 -12.06
C LEU A 124 3.47 -8.05 -12.00
N GLU A 125 2.39 -7.47 -11.46
CA GLU A 125 1.07 -8.11 -11.45
C GLU A 125 0.60 -8.42 -12.88
N TYR A 126 0.67 -7.44 -13.79
CA TYR A 126 0.30 -7.58 -15.18
C TYR A 126 1.09 -8.69 -15.89
N LEU A 127 2.40 -8.73 -15.67
CA LEU A 127 3.27 -9.77 -16.23
C LEU A 127 2.87 -11.17 -15.76
N LEU A 128 2.52 -11.33 -14.48
CA LEU A 128 2.09 -12.62 -13.95
C LEU A 128 0.70 -13.01 -14.45
N ARG A 129 -0.23 -12.05 -14.58
CA ARG A 129 -1.55 -12.26 -15.22
C ARG A 129 -1.40 -12.73 -16.67
N PHE A 130 -0.46 -12.14 -17.41
CA PHE A 130 -0.13 -12.55 -18.77
C PHE A 130 0.35 -14.01 -18.83
N PHE A 131 1.27 -14.42 -17.96
CA PHE A 131 1.71 -15.82 -17.90
C PHE A 131 0.63 -16.79 -17.43
N TYR A 132 -0.32 -16.34 -16.61
CA TYR A 132 -1.43 -17.14 -16.12
C TYR A 132 -2.57 -17.30 -17.17
N MET A 133 -2.40 -16.78 -18.39
CA MET A 133 -3.42 -16.81 -19.47
C MET A 133 -4.79 -16.28 -19.02
N SER A 134 -4.82 -15.36 -18.05
CA SER A 134 -6.08 -14.74 -17.64
C SER A 134 -6.44 -13.65 -18.65
N GLU A 135 -7.48 -13.88 -19.47
CA GLU A 135 -8.00 -12.87 -20.42
C GLU A 135 -8.59 -11.62 -19.73
N VAL A 136 -8.65 -11.61 -18.40
CA VAL A 136 -9.24 -10.57 -17.54
C VAL A 136 -8.67 -9.16 -17.79
N TRP A 137 -7.50 -9.04 -18.43
CA TRP A 137 -6.81 -7.75 -18.64
C TRP A 137 -6.60 -7.35 -20.09
N SER A 138 -7.26 -8.00 -21.08
CA SER A 138 -7.16 -7.57 -22.49
C SER A 138 -7.53 -6.09 -22.68
N ASP A 139 -8.37 -5.55 -21.81
CA ASP A 139 -8.96 -4.22 -21.94
C ASP A 139 -8.33 -3.17 -20.97
N THR A 140 -7.37 -3.57 -20.13
CA THR A 140 -6.74 -2.61 -19.20
C THR A 140 -5.69 -1.78 -19.93
N SER A 141 -6.04 -0.53 -20.22
CA SER A 141 -5.11 0.40 -20.88
C SER A 141 -3.96 0.85 -19.95
N LEU A 142 -2.80 1.13 -20.54
CA LEU A 142 -1.67 1.77 -19.84
C LEU A 142 -2.08 3.08 -19.18
N VAL A 143 -3.01 3.82 -19.80
CA VAL A 143 -3.54 5.08 -19.27
C VAL A 143 -4.28 4.85 -17.95
N THR A 144 -5.11 3.79 -17.86
CA THR A 144 -5.80 3.41 -16.62
C THR A 144 -4.81 3.11 -15.50
N LEU A 145 -3.76 2.35 -15.81
CA LEU A 145 -2.67 2.04 -14.89
C LEU A 145 -1.95 3.30 -14.38
N LEU A 146 -1.64 4.23 -15.28
CA LEU A 146 -0.97 5.48 -14.94
C LEU A 146 -1.86 6.38 -14.07
N LEU A 147 -3.15 6.52 -14.41
CA LEU A 147 -4.11 7.29 -13.62
C LEU A 147 -4.28 6.72 -12.20
N ALA A 148 -4.38 5.40 -12.09
CA ALA A 148 -4.41 4.73 -10.81
C ALA A 148 -3.11 4.93 -10.01
N ALA A 149 -1.96 4.92 -10.68
CA ALA A 149 -0.66 5.14 -10.05
C ALA A 149 -0.51 6.56 -9.49
N VAL A 150 -0.92 7.57 -10.27
CA VAL A 150 -0.88 8.97 -9.87
C VAL A 150 -1.86 9.24 -8.73
N SER A 151 -3.11 8.77 -8.85
CA SER A 151 -4.13 8.97 -7.80
C SER A 151 -3.70 8.36 -6.47
N ARG A 152 -3.21 7.10 -6.45
CA ARG A 152 -2.67 6.47 -5.23
C ARG A 152 -1.47 7.23 -4.66
N SER A 153 -0.55 7.68 -5.51
CA SER A 153 0.62 8.45 -5.07
C SER A 153 0.20 9.75 -4.38
N ILE A 154 -0.78 10.47 -4.93
CA ILE A 154 -1.35 11.67 -4.31
C ILE A 154 -1.98 11.33 -2.95
N MET A 155 -2.78 10.26 -2.88
CA MET A 155 -3.40 9.82 -1.62
C MET A 155 -2.36 9.49 -0.54
N ILE A 156 -1.29 8.78 -0.90
CA ILE A 156 -0.20 8.44 0.02
C ILE A 156 0.46 9.71 0.56
N ILE A 157 0.78 10.67 -0.31
CA ILE A 157 1.43 11.93 0.10
C ILE A 157 0.53 12.73 1.04
N LEU A 158 -0.73 12.92 0.67
CA LEU A 158 -1.70 13.67 1.47
C LEU A 158 -1.90 13.02 2.84
N LEU A 159 -2.09 11.70 2.89
CA LEU A 159 -2.28 10.98 4.15
C LEU A 159 -1.01 10.98 5.01
N THR A 160 0.17 10.80 4.43
CA THR A 160 1.43 10.93 5.17
C THR A 160 1.56 12.33 5.76
N TRP A 161 1.31 13.38 4.97
CA TRP A 161 1.40 14.76 5.45
C TRP A 161 0.40 15.05 6.58
N LEU A 162 -0.85 14.62 6.43
CA LEU A 162 -1.89 14.78 7.45
C LEU A 162 -1.51 14.06 8.74
N LEU A 163 -1.06 12.80 8.67
CA LEU A 163 -0.69 12.03 9.87
C LEU A 163 0.51 12.66 10.59
N GLN A 164 1.52 13.11 9.84
CA GLN A 164 2.69 13.78 10.43
C GLN A 164 2.32 15.10 11.11
N GLN A 165 1.43 15.90 10.50
CA GLN A 165 1.02 17.19 11.07
C GLN A 165 0.09 17.05 12.27
N PHE A 166 -0.88 16.14 12.23
CA PHE A 166 -1.94 16.08 13.24
C PHE A 166 -1.69 15.07 14.35
N VAL A 167 -1.05 13.94 14.06
CA VAL A 167 -0.87 12.88 15.07
C VAL A 167 0.45 13.07 15.79
N PHE A 168 1.56 13.11 15.06
CA PHE A 168 2.90 13.14 15.67
C PHE A 168 3.24 14.48 16.32
N LYS A 169 2.85 15.59 15.70
CA LYS A 169 3.08 16.92 16.27
C LYS A 169 2.22 17.19 17.51
N ALA A 170 1.06 16.54 17.61
CA ALA A 170 0.20 16.64 18.79
C ALA A 170 0.76 15.82 19.97
N GLU A 171 1.27 14.61 19.71
CA GLU A 171 1.95 13.78 20.73
C GLU A 171 3.16 14.49 21.33
N GLN A 172 4.02 15.09 20.50
CA GLN A 172 5.20 15.84 20.97
C GLN A 172 4.83 17.03 21.86
N LYS A 173 3.75 17.74 21.51
CA LYS A 173 3.28 18.88 22.28
C LYS A 173 2.73 18.46 23.65
N GLN A 174 2.16 17.27 23.76
CA GLN A 174 1.65 16.73 25.03
C GLN A 174 2.79 16.29 25.96
N GLU A 175 3.82 15.64 25.44
CA GLU A 175 5.01 15.23 26.22
C GLU A 175 5.82 16.44 26.75
N GLU A 176 5.94 17.52 25.96
CA GLU A 176 6.55 18.78 26.41
C GLU A 176 5.73 19.50 27.49
N SER A 177 4.39 19.37 27.45
CA SER A 177 3.50 19.96 28.44
C SER A 177 3.61 19.27 29.80
N GLN A 178 3.64 17.92 29.78
CA GLN A 178 3.74 17.11 31.00
C GLN A 178 5.11 17.24 31.69
N SER A 179 6.19 17.28 30.92
CA SER A 179 7.54 17.49 31.48
C SER A 179 7.73 18.88 32.08
N SER A 180 7.03 19.91 31.57
CA SER A 180 7.05 21.26 32.15
C SER A 180 6.27 21.36 33.47
N GLU A 181 5.21 20.58 33.66
CA GLU A 181 4.46 20.52 34.92
C GLU A 181 5.21 19.73 36.02
N GLU A 182 5.87 18.63 35.67
CA GLU A 182 6.73 17.88 36.62
C GLU A 182 7.98 18.67 37.05
N GLY A 183 8.54 19.50 36.17
CA GLY A 183 9.68 20.37 36.49
C GLY A 183 9.36 21.54 37.43
N GLN A 184 8.08 21.90 37.60
CA GLN A 184 7.64 22.98 38.50
C GLN A 184 7.21 22.48 39.89
N THR A 185 7.12 21.16 40.08
CA THR A 185 6.68 20.53 41.34
C THR A 185 7.84 19.96 42.18
N LEU A 186 9.09 20.13 41.74
CA LEU A 186 10.33 19.82 42.46
C LEU A 186 11.01 21.12 42.95
#